data_AF-A0A165WGF9-F1
#
_entry.id   AF-A0A165WGF9-F1
#
_cell.length_a   1.000
_cell.length_b   1.000
_cell.length_c   1.000
_cell.angle_alpha   90.00
_cell.angle_beta   90.00
_cell.angle_gamma   90.00
#
_symmetry.space_group_name_H-M   'P 1'
#
loop_
_entity.id
_entity.type
_entity.pdbx_description
1 polymer ?
#
loop_
_entity_poly.entity_id
_entity_poly.type
_entity_poly.pdbx_seq_one_letter_code
_entity_poly.pdbx_strand_id
1 'polypeptide(L)'
;MTPAEASSDEFQAVSFAGHGLISSHVFGSEALTFSVDIFRQPVKERHARVGDVVCFHPSSNGSTSGDTMPMGVLTWIEPSAEIGEDRLCGIMEIFTKKRLCEMMDDGEIVSNGDLGQEFDQAPGYTAWLSDSEDYYAIQSIFTVPSMKETRYHVRFASFEWYLNVDEEANTYRLEKTVY
;
A
#
# COMPACT_ATOMS: atom_id res chain seq x y z
N MET A 1 -38.57 -0.59 -23.88
CA MET A 1 -37.12 -0.81 -23.65
C MET A 1 -36.69 0.20 -22.60
N THR A 2 -36.60 -0.21 -21.35
CA THR A 2 -36.08 0.61 -20.26
C THR A 2 -34.57 0.74 -20.45
N PRO A 3 -33.98 1.94 -20.35
CA PRO A 3 -32.54 2.07 -20.32
C PRO A 3 -32.05 1.30 -19.09
N ALA A 4 -31.11 0.39 -19.32
CA ALA A 4 -30.43 -0.30 -18.25
C ALA A 4 -29.90 0.72 -17.25
N GLU A 5 -30.24 0.54 -15.98
CA GLU A 5 -29.54 1.13 -14.86
C GLU A 5 -28.09 0.67 -14.98
N ALA A 6 -27.25 1.50 -15.59
CA ALA A 6 -25.82 1.41 -15.42
C ALA A 6 -25.59 1.64 -13.93
N SER A 7 -25.45 0.54 -13.18
CA SER A 7 -24.83 0.56 -11.86
C SER A 7 -23.54 1.36 -12.01
N SER A 8 -23.56 2.62 -11.59
CA SER A 8 -22.33 3.35 -11.38
C SER A 8 -21.68 2.66 -10.20
N ASP A 9 -20.82 1.68 -10.47
CA ASP A 9 -19.85 1.20 -9.48
C ASP A 9 -19.10 2.46 -9.04
N GLU A 10 -19.53 3.03 -7.92
CA GLU A 10 -18.96 4.25 -7.36
C GLU A 10 -17.53 3.91 -6.93
N PHE A 11 -16.58 4.73 -7.36
CA PHE A 11 -15.19 4.54 -7.01
C PHE A 11 -15.05 4.64 -5.48
N GLN A 12 -14.54 3.58 -4.87
CA GLN A 12 -14.20 3.56 -3.45
C GLN A 12 -12.76 3.10 -3.31
N ALA A 13 -11.89 3.98 -2.82
CA ALA A 13 -10.52 3.63 -2.44
C ALA A 13 -10.53 2.71 -1.21
N VAL A 14 -9.53 1.84 -1.10
CA VAL A 14 -9.28 1.14 0.17
C VAL A 14 -8.57 2.11 1.10
N SER A 15 -9.10 2.27 2.31
CA SER A 15 -8.56 3.21 3.29
C SER A 15 -8.20 2.51 4.60
N PHE A 16 -6.99 2.80 5.07
CA PHE A 16 -6.39 2.41 6.34
C PHE A 16 -6.40 3.56 7.36
N ALA A 17 -7.12 4.66 7.12
CA ALA A 17 -7.13 5.82 8.02
C ALA A 17 -7.49 5.50 9.49
N GLY A 18 -8.26 4.43 9.74
CA GLY A 18 -8.58 3.95 11.09
C GLY A 18 -7.61 2.92 11.68
N HIS A 19 -6.56 2.53 10.96
CA HIS A 19 -5.58 1.54 11.41
C HIS A 19 -4.68 2.15 12.49
N GLY A 20 -4.31 1.37 13.51
CA GLY A 20 -3.48 1.84 14.63
C GLY A 20 -2.20 2.56 14.18
N LEU A 21 -1.52 2.04 13.16
CA LEU A 21 -0.30 2.65 12.58
C LEU A 21 -0.53 3.97 11.83
N ILE A 22 -1.72 4.15 11.25
CA ILE A 22 -1.99 5.25 10.31
C ILE A 22 -2.76 6.39 10.99
N SER A 23 -3.59 6.07 11.98
CA SER A 23 -4.48 7.04 12.63
C SER A 23 -3.75 8.26 13.20
N SER A 24 -2.49 8.10 13.62
CA SER A 24 -1.63 9.19 14.10
C SER A 24 -1.06 10.08 12.99
N HIS A 25 -1.22 9.72 11.72
CA HIS A 25 -0.66 10.43 10.57
C HIS A 25 -1.69 11.27 9.82
N VAL A 26 -2.99 11.09 10.11
CA VAL A 26 -4.09 11.77 9.40
C VAL A 26 -4.20 13.24 9.83
N PHE A 27 -3.33 14.09 9.28
CA PHE A 27 -3.36 15.54 9.51
C PHE A 27 -3.39 16.33 8.20
N GLY A 28 -4.53 16.98 7.92
CA GLY A 28 -4.64 18.21 7.11
C GLY A 28 -3.98 18.21 5.71
N SER A 29 -3.68 17.06 5.13
CA SER A 29 -2.90 16.97 3.89
C SER A 29 -3.78 17.19 2.66
N GLU A 30 -3.19 17.77 1.61
CA GLU A 30 -3.86 17.92 0.32
C GLU A 30 -4.17 16.55 -0.30
N ALA A 31 -5.23 16.47 -1.10
CA ALA A 31 -5.55 15.26 -1.86
C ALA A 31 -4.73 15.20 -3.15
N LEU A 32 -4.18 14.02 -3.45
CA LEU A 32 -3.59 13.73 -4.76
C LEU A 32 -4.70 13.35 -5.74
N THR A 33 -4.52 13.66 -7.02
CA THR A 33 -5.52 13.36 -8.06
C THR A 33 -4.92 12.52 -9.17
N PHE A 34 -5.63 11.48 -9.57
CA PHE A 34 -5.20 10.50 -10.57
C PHE A 34 -6.30 10.27 -11.60
N SER A 35 -5.91 10.01 -12.85
CA SER A 35 -6.83 9.81 -13.98
C SER A 35 -6.62 8.48 -14.72
N VAL A 36 -5.86 7.56 -14.12
CA VAL A 36 -5.63 6.21 -14.64
C VAL A 36 -5.94 5.16 -13.57
N ASP A 37 -6.29 3.95 -13.99
CA ASP A 37 -6.42 2.79 -13.10
C ASP A 37 -5.09 2.01 -12.94
N ILE A 38 -5.15 0.90 -12.20
CA ILE A 38 -4.01 -0.01 -12.00
C ILE A 38 -3.46 -0.63 -13.30
N PHE A 39 -4.28 -0.72 -14.35
CA PHE A 39 -3.91 -1.23 -15.68
C PHE A 39 -3.51 -0.11 -16.64
N ARG A 40 -3.32 1.10 -16.11
CA ARG A 40 -2.99 2.33 -16.86
C ARG A 40 -4.04 2.72 -17.90
N GLN A 41 -5.29 2.29 -17.73
CA GLN A 41 -6.39 2.74 -18.57
C GLN A 41 -6.97 4.06 -18.02
N PRO A 42 -7.41 4.99 -18.89
CA PRO A 42 -8.03 6.23 -18.47
C PRO A 42 -9.32 5.99 -17.66
N VAL A 43 -9.50 6.75 -16.59
CA VAL A 43 -10.68 6.71 -15.71
C VAL A 43 -11.13 8.13 -15.34
N LYS A 44 -12.34 8.25 -14.77
CA LYS A 44 -12.75 9.49 -14.10
C LYS A 44 -11.77 9.81 -12.98
N GLU A 45 -11.53 11.10 -12.74
CA GLU A 45 -10.62 11.56 -11.69
C GLU A 45 -10.92 10.88 -10.36
N ARG A 46 -9.85 10.39 -9.73
CA ARG A 46 -9.83 9.74 -8.43
C ARG A 46 -8.97 10.57 -7.50
N HIS A 47 -9.38 10.68 -6.25
CA HIS A 47 -8.62 11.40 -5.24
C HIS A 47 -8.07 10.42 -4.21
N ALA A 48 -6.81 10.61 -3.84
CA ALA A 48 -6.17 9.89 -2.74
C ALA A 48 -5.84 10.85 -1.60
N ARG A 49 -5.99 10.38 -0.37
CA ARG A 49 -5.64 11.09 0.85
C ARG A 49 -4.74 10.23 1.71
N VAL A 50 -4.18 10.82 2.76
CA VAL A 50 -3.51 10.05 3.82
C VAL A 50 -4.47 8.98 4.35
N GLY A 51 -3.96 7.76 4.45
CA GLY A 51 -4.66 6.54 4.78
C GLY A 51 -5.13 5.74 3.57
N ASP A 52 -5.18 6.30 2.36
CA ASP A 52 -5.61 5.54 1.20
C ASP A 52 -4.47 4.66 0.65
N VAL A 53 -4.85 3.48 0.16
CA VAL A 53 -3.94 2.61 -0.59
C VAL A 53 -3.60 3.26 -1.92
N VAL A 54 -2.33 3.25 -2.28
CA VAL A 54 -1.83 3.74 -3.56
C VAL A 54 -0.95 2.70 -4.24
N CYS A 55 -0.85 2.79 -5.57
CA CYS A 55 0.13 2.05 -6.34
C CYS A 55 1.23 3.00 -6.80
N PHE A 56 2.47 2.58 -6.60
CA PHE A 56 3.64 3.42 -6.87
C PHE A 56 4.73 2.63 -7.59
N HIS A 57 5.64 3.38 -8.18
CA HIS A 57 6.88 2.85 -8.71
C HIS A 57 7.90 2.70 -7.58
N PRO A 58 8.44 1.49 -7.35
CA PRO A 58 9.47 1.31 -6.34
C PRO A 58 10.66 2.19 -6.72
N SER A 59 11.37 2.71 -5.72
CA SER A 59 12.59 3.45 -5.96
C SER A 59 13.54 2.54 -6.75
N SER A 60 14.31 3.10 -7.71
CA SER A 60 15.07 2.38 -8.73
C SER A 60 16.14 1.38 -8.22
N ASN A 61 16.20 1.14 -6.91
CA ASN A 61 17.10 0.21 -6.23
C ASN A 61 16.41 -1.11 -5.80
N GLY A 62 15.09 -1.24 -5.93
CA GLY A 62 14.37 -2.48 -5.60
C GLY A 62 14.26 -3.44 -6.78
N SER A 63 14.67 -4.69 -6.58
CA SER A 63 14.47 -5.79 -7.53
C SER A 63 12.97 -5.97 -7.80
N THR A 64 12.54 -5.79 -9.05
CA THR A 64 11.14 -5.99 -9.48
C THR A 64 10.78 -7.47 -9.65
N SER A 65 11.43 -8.38 -8.93
CA SER A 65 11.12 -9.81 -8.98
C SER A 65 9.93 -10.11 -8.07
N GLY A 66 8.73 -10.10 -8.66
CA GLY A 66 7.66 -11.01 -8.23
C GLY A 66 6.31 -10.39 -7.87
N ASP A 67 6.28 -9.12 -7.42
CA ASP A 67 5.03 -8.36 -7.29
C ASP A 67 4.86 -7.44 -8.49
N THR A 68 3.87 -7.73 -9.34
CA THR A 68 3.64 -6.99 -10.60
C THR A 68 3.17 -5.56 -10.37
N MET A 69 2.88 -5.17 -9.12
CA MET A 69 2.43 -3.83 -8.77
C MET A 69 2.61 -3.55 -7.26
N PRO A 70 3.66 -2.83 -6.84
CA PRO A 70 3.83 -2.39 -5.47
C PRO A 70 2.64 -1.54 -5.00
N MET A 71 2.21 -1.82 -3.78
CA MET A 71 1.13 -1.12 -3.09
C MET A 71 1.63 -0.62 -1.74
N GLY A 72 1.07 0.48 -1.29
CA GLY A 72 1.37 1.05 0.02
C GLY A 72 0.24 1.94 0.49
N VAL A 73 0.32 2.41 1.72
CA VAL A 73 -0.63 3.36 2.30
C VAL A 73 0.05 4.71 2.41
N LEU A 74 -0.60 5.75 1.87
CA LEU A 74 -0.15 7.13 2.05
C LEU A 74 -0.19 7.51 3.52
N THR A 75 0.94 7.91 4.10
CA THR A 75 1.00 8.38 5.49
C THR A 75 1.14 9.89 5.58
N TRP A 76 1.79 10.51 4.60
CA TRP A 76 2.04 11.95 4.59
C TRP A 76 2.16 12.47 3.16
N ILE A 77 1.77 13.73 2.96
CA ILE A 77 1.92 14.43 1.68
C ILE A 77 2.51 15.81 1.98
N GLU A 78 3.66 16.10 1.39
CA GLU A 78 4.34 17.39 1.56
C GLU A 78 3.47 18.54 1.07
N PRO A 79 3.24 19.62 1.85
CA PRO A 79 2.36 20.72 1.43
C PRO A 79 2.84 21.46 0.19
N SER A 80 1.92 21.81 -0.73
CA SER A 80 2.26 22.52 -1.98
C SER A 80 2.85 23.91 -1.76
N ALA A 81 2.48 24.56 -0.66
CA ALA A 81 2.86 25.94 -0.36
C ALA A 81 4.36 26.13 -0.08
N GLU A 82 5.10 25.05 0.19
CA GLU A 82 6.46 25.12 0.72
C GLU A 82 7.54 24.74 -0.31
N ILE A 83 7.29 23.78 -1.22
CA ILE A 83 8.38 23.06 -1.94
C ILE A 83 8.22 22.98 -3.49
N GLY A 84 7.12 23.46 -4.08
CA GLY A 84 7.00 23.53 -5.56
C GLY A 84 6.65 22.18 -6.21
N GLU A 85 7.33 21.79 -7.31
CA GLU A 85 6.98 20.60 -8.11
C GLU A 85 7.62 19.28 -7.61
N ASP A 86 8.76 19.34 -6.91
CA ASP A 86 9.52 18.17 -6.44
C ASP A 86 9.03 17.65 -5.08
N ARG A 87 7.72 17.56 -4.91
CA ARG A 87 7.08 17.21 -3.63
C ARG A 87 7.26 15.74 -3.28
N LEU A 88 7.41 15.48 -1.99
CA LEU A 88 7.50 14.14 -1.41
C LEU A 88 6.18 13.69 -0.75
N CYS A 89 6.10 12.39 -0.50
CA CYS A 89 5.06 11.75 0.28
C CYS A 89 5.65 10.58 1.07
N GLY A 90 5.08 10.33 2.24
CA GLY A 90 5.37 9.14 3.05
C GLY A 90 4.45 8.00 2.62
N ILE A 91 5.01 6.80 2.48
CA ILE A 91 4.28 5.59 2.14
C ILE A 91 4.75 4.46 3.07
N MET A 92 3.80 3.82 3.74
CA MET A 92 4.03 2.53 4.40
C MET A 92 3.74 1.41 3.42
N GLU A 93 4.71 0.52 3.18
CA GLU A 93 4.58 -0.51 2.16
C GLU A 93 3.62 -1.64 2.57
N ILE A 94 2.95 -2.22 1.57
CA ILE A 94 2.13 -3.42 1.72
C ILE A 94 2.89 -4.58 1.08
N PHE A 95 3.13 -5.63 1.87
CA PHE A 95 3.80 -6.83 1.38
C PHE A 95 2.82 -8.00 1.28
N THR A 96 2.85 -8.69 0.13
CA THR A 96 2.17 -9.97 -0.02
C THR A 96 3.00 -11.11 0.59
N LYS A 97 2.35 -12.20 1.00
CA LYS A 97 3.06 -13.42 1.44
C LYS A 97 4.03 -13.90 0.36
N LYS A 98 3.57 -13.90 -0.89
CA LYS A 98 4.39 -14.29 -2.04
C LYS A 98 5.67 -13.46 -2.11
N ARG A 99 5.57 -12.13 -2.01
CA ARG A 99 6.73 -11.24 -2.02
C ARG A 99 7.65 -11.47 -0.82
N LEU A 100 7.11 -11.63 0.39
CA LEU A 100 7.93 -11.94 1.57
C LEU A 100 8.69 -13.26 1.41
N CYS A 101 8.06 -14.29 0.85
CA CYS A 101 8.75 -15.55 0.52
C CYS A 101 9.86 -15.34 -0.51
N GLU A 102 9.61 -14.58 -1.57
CA GLU A 102 10.63 -14.25 -2.59
C GLU A 102 11.81 -13.48 -1.98
N MET A 103 11.54 -12.49 -1.12
CA MET A 103 12.57 -11.74 -0.40
C MET A 103 13.40 -12.62 0.55
N MET A 104 12.77 -13.62 1.19
CA MET A 104 13.49 -14.61 2.00
C MET A 104 14.35 -15.54 1.14
N ASP A 105 13.83 -16.01 0.01
CA ASP A 105 14.55 -16.88 -0.93
C ASP A 105 15.76 -16.17 -1.56
N ASP A 106 15.61 -14.87 -1.86
CA ASP A 106 16.66 -14.01 -2.41
C ASP A 106 17.67 -13.54 -1.34
N GLY A 107 17.40 -13.79 -0.05
CA GLY A 107 18.25 -13.39 1.07
C GLY A 107 18.18 -11.90 1.41
N GLU A 108 17.15 -11.19 0.92
CA GLU A 108 16.85 -9.79 1.26
C GLU A 108 16.34 -9.68 2.70
N ILE A 109 15.66 -10.71 3.21
CA ILE A 109 15.16 -10.79 4.59
C ILE A 109 15.88 -11.93 5.33
N VAL A 110 16.31 -11.66 6.55
CA VAL A 110 16.87 -12.69 7.42
C VAL A 110 15.74 -13.47 8.08
N SER A 111 15.54 -14.71 7.63
CA SER A 111 14.58 -15.67 8.23
C SER A 111 15.10 -16.20 9.57
N ASN A 112 15.21 -15.31 10.57
CA ASN A 112 15.67 -15.67 11.92
C ASN A 112 14.53 -16.12 12.85
N GLY A 113 13.28 -16.15 12.38
CA GLY A 113 12.13 -16.52 13.19
C GLY A 113 10.87 -16.78 12.35
N ASP A 114 10.00 -17.62 12.88
CA ASP A 114 8.64 -17.85 12.41
C ASP A 114 7.91 -16.49 12.29
N LEU A 115 7.49 -16.11 11.07
CA LEU A 115 6.64 -14.94 10.82
C LEU A 115 5.26 -15.07 11.52
N GLY A 116 4.96 -16.26 12.04
CA GLY A 116 3.79 -16.62 12.81
C GLY A 116 2.95 -17.66 12.06
N GLN A 117 2.21 -18.46 12.83
CA GLN A 117 1.29 -19.46 12.29
C GLN A 117 0.28 -18.85 11.30
N GLU A 118 -0.16 -17.61 11.54
CA GLU A 118 -1.03 -16.84 10.66
C GLU A 118 -0.40 -16.60 9.27
N PHE A 119 0.91 -16.31 9.21
CA PHE A 119 1.63 -16.16 7.96
C PHE A 119 1.71 -17.50 7.23
N ASP A 120 2.09 -18.57 7.92
CA ASP A 120 2.26 -19.90 7.34
C ASP A 120 0.98 -20.46 6.71
N GLN A 121 -0.16 -20.23 7.34
CA GLN A 121 -1.47 -20.68 6.86
C GLN A 121 -2.08 -19.78 5.78
N ALA A 122 -1.62 -18.54 5.66
CA ALA A 122 -2.17 -17.59 4.72
C ALA A 122 -1.88 -18.00 3.25
N PRO A 123 -2.80 -17.74 2.31
CA PRO A 123 -2.52 -17.87 0.88
C PRO A 123 -1.54 -16.80 0.39
N GLY A 124 -0.85 -17.05 -0.72
CA GLY A 124 0.21 -16.19 -1.26
C GLY A 124 -0.20 -14.74 -1.58
N TYR A 125 -1.47 -14.49 -1.89
CA TYR A 125 -2.02 -13.15 -2.16
C TYR A 125 -2.42 -12.38 -0.90
N THR A 126 -2.28 -12.99 0.29
CA THR A 126 -2.54 -12.30 1.55
C THR A 126 -1.50 -11.22 1.72
N ALA A 127 -1.94 -10.03 2.12
CA ALA A 127 -1.09 -8.86 2.24
C ALA A 127 -1.24 -8.21 3.61
N TRP A 128 -0.16 -7.66 4.10
CA TRP A 128 -0.09 -6.94 5.37
C TRP A 128 0.51 -5.57 5.14
N LEU A 129 -0.01 -4.58 5.85
CA LEU A 129 0.64 -3.29 6.00
C LEU A 129 1.90 -3.48 6.84
N SER A 130 3.01 -2.90 6.43
CA SER A 130 4.21 -2.79 7.26
C SER A 130 4.23 -1.48 8.05
N ASP A 131 4.99 -1.45 9.14
CA ASP A 131 5.29 -0.22 9.88
C ASP A 131 6.57 0.50 9.39
N SER A 132 7.23 -0.03 8.35
CA SER A 132 8.30 0.65 7.63
C SER A 132 7.70 1.73 6.73
N GLU A 133 8.10 2.97 6.97
CA GLU A 133 7.72 4.13 6.19
C GLU A 133 8.91 4.63 5.38
N ASP A 134 8.71 4.77 4.07
CA ASP A 134 9.67 5.35 3.15
C ASP A 134 9.10 6.60 2.47
N TYR A 135 10.00 7.47 1.99
CA TYR A 135 9.64 8.70 1.30
C TYR A 135 9.83 8.59 -0.22
N TYR A 136 8.77 8.90 -0.96
CA TYR A 136 8.74 8.84 -2.40
C TYR A 136 8.38 10.21 -2.99
N ALA A 137 8.91 10.52 -4.18
CA ALA A 137 8.41 11.64 -4.96
C ALA A 137 6.95 11.39 -5.34
N ILE A 138 6.06 12.39 -5.22
CA ILE A 138 4.62 12.22 -5.52
C ILE A 138 4.40 11.64 -6.93
N GLN A 139 5.25 12.01 -7.89
CA GLN A 139 5.23 11.51 -9.27
C GLN A 139 5.51 9.99 -9.42
N SER A 140 6.05 9.33 -8.39
CA SER A 140 6.21 7.87 -8.38
C SER A 140 4.86 7.16 -8.19
N ILE A 141 3.89 7.83 -7.56
CA ILE A 141 2.54 7.32 -7.41
C ILE A 141 1.83 7.51 -8.74
N PHE A 142 1.33 6.41 -9.30
CA PHE A 142 0.66 6.46 -10.59
C PHE A 142 -0.85 6.32 -10.49
N THR A 143 -1.38 5.74 -9.41
CA THR A 143 -2.83 5.66 -9.19
C THR A 143 -3.22 5.38 -7.73
N VAL A 144 -4.49 5.60 -7.44
CA VAL A 144 -5.22 5.06 -6.29
C VAL A 144 -6.16 3.95 -6.79
N PRO A 145 -5.93 2.68 -6.41
CA PRO A 145 -6.78 1.59 -6.82
C PRO A 145 -8.16 1.67 -6.14
N SER A 146 -9.18 1.26 -6.88
CA SER A 146 -10.50 0.98 -6.29
C SER A 146 -10.45 -0.31 -5.47
N MET A 147 -11.39 -0.48 -4.54
CA MET A 147 -11.55 -1.71 -3.77
C MET A 147 -11.64 -2.97 -4.66
N LYS A 148 -12.28 -2.87 -5.83
CA LYS A 148 -12.39 -3.98 -6.79
C LYS A 148 -11.05 -4.32 -7.44
N GLU A 149 -10.31 -3.29 -7.83
CA GLU A 149 -8.96 -3.42 -8.40
C GLU A 149 -7.98 -3.98 -7.37
N THR A 150 -7.98 -3.46 -6.14
CA THR A 150 -7.13 -3.97 -5.06
C THR A 150 -7.40 -5.45 -4.78
N ARG A 151 -8.67 -5.86 -4.71
CA ARG A 151 -9.06 -7.26 -4.46
C ARG A 151 -8.68 -8.23 -5.58
N TYR A 152 -8.39 -7.73 -6.78
CA TYR A 152 -7.89 -8.56 -7.89
C TYR A 152 -6.44 -9.00 -7.62
N HIS A 153 -5.65 -8.17 -6.94
CA HIS A 153 -4.24 -8.42 -6.67
C HIS A 153 -3.98 -9.00 -5.28
N VAL A 154 -4.63 -8.44 -4.25
CA VAL A 154 -4.33 -8.76 -2.86
C VAL A 154 -5.59 -8.96 -2.03
N ARG A 155 -5.44 -9.69 -0.92
CA ARG A 155 -6.40 -9.65 0.18
C ARG A 155 -5.69 -9.22 1.44
N PHE A 156 -6.11 -8.10 2.00
CA PHE A 156 -5.56 -7.65 3.27
C PHE A 156 -5.88 -8.65 4.37
N ALA A 157 -4.89 -8.91 5.22
CA ALA A 157 -5.08 -9.59 6.48
C ALA A 157 -6.08 -8.81 7.37
N SER A 158 -6.47 -9.43 8.50
CA SER A 158 -7.29 -8.70 9.48
C SER A 158 -6.58 -7.40 9.86
N PHE A 159 -7.35 -6.32 9.95
CA PHE A 159 -6.91 -4.95 10.20
C PHE A 159 -6.24 -4.75 11.57
N GLU A 160 -6.19 -5.80 12.39
CA GLU A 160 -5.44 -5.83 13.64
C GLU A 160 -3.97 -6.19 13.43
N TRP A 161 -3.64 -6.92 12.36
CA TRP A 161 -2.30 -7.44 12.10
C TRP A 161 -1.51 -6.58 11.13
N TYR A 162 -0.24 -6.38 11.45
CA TYR A 162 0.73 -5.68 10.60
C TYR A 162 2.09 -6.39 10.64
N LEU A 163 2.96 -6.04 9.69
CA LEU A 163 4.35 -6.45 9.68
C LEU A 163 5.19 -5.42 10.43
N ASN A 164 5.73 -5.79 11.59
CA ASN A 164 6.79 -5.05 12.25
C ASN A 164 8.12 -5.32 11.56
N VAL A 165 8.78 -4.28 11.09
CA VAL A 165 10.04 -4.32 10.34
C VAL A 165 11.18 -3.76 11.19
N ASP A 166 12.22 -4.56 11.37
CA ASP A 166 13.50 -4.11 11.93
C ASP A 166 14.50 -4.02 10.77
N GLU A 167 14.67 -2.81 10.25
CA GLU A 167 15.51 -2.52 9.08
C GLU A 167 17.00 -2.77 9.36
N GLU A 168 17.49 -2.48 10.57
CA GLU A 168 18.89 -2.71 10.93
C GLU A 168 19.22 -4.21 10.95
N ALA A 169 18.30 -5.02 11.47
CA ALA A 169 18.43 -6.47 11.52
C ALA A 169 17.96 -7.18 10.23
N ASN A 170 17.30 -6.47 9.32
CA ASN A 170 16.56 -7.02 8.18
C ASN A 170 15.61 -8.17 8.60
N THR A 171 14.86 -7.97 9.69
CA THR A 171 13.90 -8.96 10.20
C THR A 171 12.47 -8.44 10.18
N TYR A 172 11.53 -9.34 9.93
CA TYR A 172 10.10 -9.04 9.80
C TYR A 172 9.33 -9.94 10.76
N ARG A 173 8.31 -9.39 11.44
CA ARG A 173 7.45 -10.12 12.39
C ARG A 173 6.00 -9.70 12.23
N LEU A 174 5.05 -10.64 12.34
CA LEU A 174 3.63 -10.26 12.45
C LEU A 174 3.30 -9.86 13.88
N GLU A 175 2.73 -8.67 14.04
CA GLU A 175 2.29 -8.13 15.32
C GLU A 175 0.84 -7.65 15.26
N LYS A 176 0.20 -7.53 16.42
CA LYS A 176 -1.15 -7.00 16.55
C LYS A 176 -1.12 -5.58 17.08
N THR A 177 -1.90 -4.70 16.46
CA THR A 177 -2.26 -3.41 17.03
C THR A 177 -3.04 -3.62 18.34
N VAL A 178 -2.60 -2.96 19.41
CA VAL A 178 -3.27 -2.97 20.71
C VAL A 178 -4.14 -1.71 20.79
N TYR A 179 -5.46 -1.88 20.85
CA TYR A 179 -6.43 -0.79 21.03
C TYR A 179 -6.75 -0.55 22.50
#